data_AF-A0A7W2IRR5-F1
#
_entry.id   AF-A0A7W2IRR5-F1
#
_cell.length_a   1.000
_cell.length_b   1.000
_cell.length_c   1.000
_cell.angle_alpha   90.00
_cell.angle_beta   90.00
_cell.angle_gamma   90.00
#
_symmetry.space_group_name_H-M   'P 1'
#
loop_
_entity.id
_entity.type
_entity.pdbx_description
1 polymer ?
#
loop_
_entity_poly.entity_id
_entity_poly.type
_entity_poly.pdbx_seq_one_letter_code
_entity_poly.pdbx_strand_id
1 'polypeptide(L)'
;MSGTNLAPEKITSPFQLMAAWFAMLVLLSSVLLTAAVQIESPVWAAGYLVCFTSLVVITVIACVFLMLTKFRPHLQDGKEYARWLKDQGQYTQGVRLPELPSSAEATDKVEDNNFLVSLLNTPSAIALSQKLKARGYNVEVYEDPSPFPSEVHTSLSGQEGIWLGSRIPAREAINAIQLVLNDWSGLKYIHLSMDGGDPPDYVHEQIFFGGSNKVVERYGLKPWTPKELMALNPEMSDEEFQRKIREKYS
;
A
#
# COMPACT_ATOMS: atom_id res chain seq x y z
N MET A 1 33.82 0.58 28.30
CA MET A 1 33.51 1.07 26.94
C MET A 1 32.35 0.26 26.42
N SER A 2 31.14 0.81 26.48
CA SER A 2 29.93 0.11 26.06
C SER A 2 29.88 0.05 24.55
N GLY A 3 30.01 -1.15 23.99
CA GLY A 3 29.87 -1.39 22.56
C GLY A 3 28.47 -0.98 22.11
N THR A 4 28.42 -0.08 21.13
CA THR A 4 27.21 0.33 20.44
C THR A 4 26.62 -0.90 19.73
N ASN A 5 25.65 -1.56 20.36
CA ASN A 5 24.84 -2.59 19.72
C ASN A 5 23.91 -1.91 18.70
N LEU A 6 24.42 -1.74 17.49
CA LEU A 6 23.62 -1.32 16.34
C LEU A 6 22.85 -2.55 15.84
N ALA A 7 21.56 -2.66 16.20
CA ALA A 7 20.67 -3.69 15.66
C ALA A 7 20.24 -3.30 14.24
N PRO A 8 20.75 -3.95 13.17
CA PRO A 8 20.50 -3.54 11.79
C PRO A 8 19.03 -3.63 11.39
N GLU A 9 18.30 -4.57 12.01
CA GLU A 9 16.87 -4.84 11.82
C GLU A 9 15.94 -3.71 12.30
N LYS A 10 16.44 -2.76 13.11
CA LYS A 10 15.68 -1.58 13.56
C LYS A 10 15.97 -0.32 12.74
N ILE A 11 16.82 -0.41 11.72
CA ILE A 11 17.10 0.69 10.77
C ILE A 11 16.07 0.60 9.64
N THR A 12 14.81 0.86 9.95
CA THR A 12 13.72 0.83 8.96
C THR A 12 13.42 2.23 8.40
N SER A 13 13.92 3.28 9.04
CA SER A 13 13.74 4.65 8.54
C SER A 13 14.96 5.10 7.73
N PRO A 14 14.76 5.70 6.53
CA PRO A 14 15.85 6.25 5.71
C PRO A 14 16.74 7.26 6.45
N PHE A 15 16.21 7.91 7.48
CA PHE A 15 16.94 8.83 8.35
C PHE A 15 18.02 8.14 9.21
N GLN A 16 17.73 6.96 9.77
CA GLN A 16 18.70 6.22 10.57
C GLN A 16 19.86 5.68 9.71
N LEU A 17 19.58 5.31 8.45
CA LEU A 17 20.63 4.91 7.51
C LEU A 17 21.60 6.08 7.24
N MET A 18 21.10 7.31 7.08
CA MET A 18 21.97 8.49 6.92
C MET A 18 22.84 8.76 8.15
N ALA A 19 22.31 8.58 9.37
CA ALA A 19 23.09 8.73 10.60
C ALA A 19 24.25 7.72 10.67
N ALA A 20 24.03 6.48 10.23
CA ALA A 20 25.08 5.46 10.15
C ALA A 20 26.19 5.84 9.14
N TRP A 21 25.81 6.37 7.97
CA TRP A 21 26.77 6.84 6.96
C TRP A 21 27.59 8.04 7.45
N PHE A 22 27.00 8.96 8.23
CA PHE A 22 27.73 10.05 8.85
C PHE A 22 28.75 9.56 9.88
N ALA A 23 28.38 8.59 10.72
CA ALA A 23 29.31 7.98 11.67
C ALA A 23 30.48 7.29 10.94
N MET A 24 30.19 6.57 9.84
CA MET A 24 31.21 5.95 9.00
C MET A 24 32.13 6.98 8.34
N LEU A 25 31.60 8.11 7.85
CA LEU A 25 32.39 9.21 7.30
C LEU A 25 33.37 9.77 8.33
N VAL A 26 32.89 10.07 9.54
CA VAL A 26 33.74 10.62 10.62
C VAL A 26 34.86 9.64 10.99
N LEU A 27 34.55 8.34 11.05
CA LEU A 27 35.55 7.30 11.31
C LEU A 27 36.58 7.23 10.19
N LEU A 28 36.14 7.21 8.93
CA LEU A 28 37.02 7.17 7.76
C LEU A 28 37.94 8.40 7.70
N SER A 29 37.38 9.60 7.89
CA SER A 29 38.16 10.85 7.92
C SER A 29 39.18 10.86 9.06
N SER A 30 38.82 10.34 10.24
CA SER A 30 39.74 10.25 11.37
C SER A 30 40.92 9.32 11.06
N VAL A 31 40.66 8.17 10.45
CA VAL A 31 41.71 7.21 10.04
C VAL A 31 42.62 7.82 8.98
N LEU A 32 42.05 8.50 7.97
CA LEU A 32 42.83 9.16 6.92
C LEU A 32 43.68 10.30 7.48
N LEU A 33 43.15 11.19 8.32
CA LEU A 33 43.95 12.26 8.93
C LEU A 33 45.06 11.69 9.84
N THR A 34 44.76 10.64 10.59
CA THR A 34 45.76 9.97 11.44
C THR A 34 46.88 9.37 10.60
N ALA A 35 46.54 8.71 9.49
CA ALA A 35 47.53 8.18 8.56
C ALA A 35 48.37 9.30 7.91
N ALA A 36 47.77 10.46 7.61
CA ALA A 36 48.49 11.61 7.07
C ALA A 36 49.61 12.11 8.01
N VAL A 37 49.38 12.06 9.33
CA VAL A 37 50.36 12.48 10.34
C VAL A 37 51.52 11.48 10.48
N GLN A 38 51.29 10.20 10.19
CA GLN A 38 52.32 9.15 10.32
C GLN A 38 53.23 9.03 9.10
N ILE A 39 52.89 9.66 7.96
CA ILE A 39 53.69 9.57 6.73
C ILE A 39 54.77 10.64 6.74
N GLU A 40 56.01 10.24 7.05
CA GLU A 40 57.19 11.12 7.02
C GLU A 40 57.79 11.28 5.61
N SER A 41 57.61 10.30 4.73
CA SER A 41 58.08 10.36 3.34
C SER A 41 57.19 9.54 2.40
N PRO A 42 56.89 10.02 1.17
CA PRO A 42 57.23 11.33 0.60
C PRO A 42 56.31 12.47 1.08
N VAL A 43 56.83 13.70 1.15
CA VAL A 43 56.16 14.88 1.76
C VAL A 43 54.82 15.24 1.11
N TRP A 44 54.64 14.92 -0.18
CA TRP A 44 53.40 15.20 -0.91
C TRP A 44 52.25 14.27 -0.50
N ALA A 45 52.54 13.08 0.04
CA ALA A 45 51.53 12.06 0.35
C ALA A 45 50.62 12.50 1.50
N ALA A 46 51.17 13.11 2.55
CA ALA A 46 50.39 13.68 3.65
C ALA A 46 49.45 14.80 3.15
N GLY A 47 49.95 15.71 2.30
CA GLY A 47 49.16 16.77 1.68
C GLY A 47 48.05 16.22 0.78
N TYR A 48 48.34 15.19 -0.02
CA TYR A 48 47.35 14.51 -0.86
C TYR A 48 46.22 13.91 -0.02
N LEU A 49 46.55 13.26 1.10
CA LEU A 49 45.56 12.61 1.98
C LEU A 49 44.61 13.62 2.64
N VAL A 50 45.12 14.80 3.02
CA VAL A 50 44.29 15.90 3.57
C VAL A 50 43.36 16.48 2.50
N CYS A 51 43.88 16.74 1.30
CA CYS A 51 43.07 17.20 0.17
C CYS A 51 41.99 16.18 -0.22
N PHE A 52 42.36 14.90 -0.28
CA PHE A 52 41.45 13.80 -0.58
C PHE A 52 40.35 13.69 0.49
N THR A 53 40.71 13.76 1.78
CA THR A 53 39.72 13.70 2.86
C THR A 53 38.76 14.88 2.81
N SER A 54 39.25 16.09 2.51
CA SER A 54 38.42 17.28 2.35
C SER A 54 37.44 17.12 1.18
N LEU A 55 37.90 16.57 0.06
CA LEU A 55 37.05 16.29 -1.10
C LEU A 55 35.97 15.26 -0.78
N VAL A 56 36.32 14.16 -0.11
CA VAL A 56 35.36 13.13 0.31
C VAL A 56 34.27 13.72 1.20
N VAL A 57 34.64 14.57 2.17
CA VAL A 57 33.67 15.24 3.05
C VAL A 57 32.75 16.16 2.24
N ILE A 58 33.29 16.98 1.33
CA ILE A 58 32.49 17.87 0.47
C ILE A 58 31.53 17.06 -0.42
N THR A 59 32.01 15.98 -1.03
CA THR A 59 31.18 15.09 -1.87
C THR A 59 30.03 14.49 -1.07
N VAL A 60 30.30 13.97 0.14
CA VAL A 60 29.24 13.39 0.98
C VAL A 60 28.24 14.45 1.45
N ILE A 61 28.70 15.64 1.85
CA ILE A 61 27.82 16.75 2.20
C ILE A 61 26.93 17.16 1.01
N ALA A 62 27.50 17.24 -0.20
CA ALA A 62 26.74 17.54 -1.42
C ALA A 62 25.71 16.45 -1.73
N CYS A 63 26.07 15.17 -1.58
CA CYS A 63 25.14 14.05 -1.73
C CYS A 63 23.99 14.12 -0.72
N VAL A 64 24.28 14.38 0.55
CA VAL A 64 23.26 14.53 1.59
C VAL A 64 22.38 15.75 1.31
N PHE A 65 22.97 16.86 0.88
CA PHE A 65 22.20 18.05 0.49
C PHE A 65 21.23 17.75 -0.66
N LEU A 66 21.68 17.02 -1.69
CA LEU A 66 20.80 16.57 -2.79
C LEU A 66 19.71 15.63 -2.29
N MET A 67 20.02 14.72 -1.37
CA MET A 67 19.03 13.84 -0.74
C MET A 67 17.98 14.64 0.04
N LEU A 68 18.38 15.64 0.82
CA LEU A 68 17.49 16.43 1.66
C LEU A 68 16.66 17.46 0.88
N THR A 69 17.12 17.89 -0.30
CA THR A 69 16.44 18.92 -1.11
C THR A 69 15.65 18.33 -2.28
N LYS A 70 16.30 17.52 -3.12
CA LYS A 70 15.71 17.00 -4.36
C LYS A 70 15.06 15.64 -4.16
N PHE A 71 15.70 14.74 -3.43
CA PHE A 71 15.20 13.38 -3.23
C PHE A 71 14.41 13.20 -1.94
N ARG A 72 14.13 14.29 -1.22
CA ARG A 72 13.35 14.27 0.02
C ARG A 72 12.02 13.50 -0.10
N PRO A 73 11.23 13.66 -1.18
CA PRO A 73 9.99 12.90 -1.33
C PRO A 73 10.21 11.39 -1.43
N HIS A 74 11.31 10.96 -2.05
CA HIS A 74 11.65 9.55 -2.23
C HIS A 74 12.17 8.89 -0.94
N LEU A 75 12.50 9.69 0.08
CA LEU A 75 12.95 9.25 1.40
C LEU A 75 11.82 9.35 2.45
N GLN A 76 10.59 9.66 2.02
CA GLN A 76 9.42 9.68 2.88
C GLN A 76 8.87 8.27 3.10
N ASP A 77 8.06 8.13 4.16
CA ASP A 77 7.34 6.90 4.44
C ASP A 77 6.35 6.60 3.30
N GLY A 78 6.05 5.32 3.05
CA GLY A 78 5.33 4.90 1.83
C GLY A 78 3.98 5.60 1.63
N LYS A 79 3.29 5.95 2.72
CA LYS A 79 2.02 6.70 2.72
C LYS A 79 2.17 8.15 2.24
N GLU A 80 3.22 8.83 2.68
CA GLU A 80 3.49 10.22 2.32
C GLU A 80 4.04 10.32 0.89
N TYR A 81 4.86 9.36 0.47
CA TYR A 81 5.32 9.25 -0.92
C TYR A 81 4.15 9.05 -1.90
N ALA A 82 3.19 8.18 -1.57
CA ALA A 82 1.99 7.97 -2.38
C ALA A 82 1.12 9.25 -2.51
N ARG A 83 1.02 10.05 -1.43
CA ARG A 83 0.35 11.35 -1.45
C ARG A 83 1.10 12.37 -2.32
N TRP A 84 2.42 12.45 -2.21
CA TRP A 84 3.24 13.33 -3.05
C TRP A 84 3.14 12.99 -4.54
N LEU A 85 3.10 11.70 -4.89
CA LEU A 85 2.86 11.22 -6.27
C LEU A 85 1.50 11.64 -6.81
N LYS A 86 0.45 11.59 -5.97
CA LYS A 86 -0.89 12.07 -6.30
C LYS A 86 -0.89 13.58 -6.59
N ASP A 87 -0.17 14.36 -5.80
CA ASP A 87 -0.11 15.82 -5.93
C ASP A 87 0.76 16.29 -7.12
N GLN A 88 1.78 15.52 -7.52
CA GLN A 88 2.63 15.83 -8.67
C GLN A 88 1.98 15.49 -10.02
N GLY A 89 0.78 14.92 -10.04
CA GLY A 89 0.08 14.54 -11.28
C GLY A 89 0.86 13.53 -12.13
N GLN A 90 1.80 12.79 -11.53
CA GLN A 90 2.58 11.74 -12.20
C GLN A 90 1.85 10.39 -12.28
N TYR A 91 0.55 10.36 -11.98
CA TYR A 91 -0.31 9.36 -12.60
C TYR A 91 -0.39 9.68 -14.09
N THR A 92 0.16 8.81 -14.93
CA THR A 92 -0.06 8.81 -16.38
C THR A 92 -1.53 9.14 -16.65
N GLN A 93 -1.78 10.11 -17.54
CA GLN A 93 -3.14 10.48 -17.95
C GLN A 93 -3.85 9.29 -18.59
N GLY A 94 -4.47 8.45 -17.77
CA GLY A 94 -5.61 7.65 -18.19
C GLY A 94 -6.77 8.62 -18.44
N VAL A 95 -7.30 8.57 -19.66
CA VAL A 95 -8.49 9.28 -20.17
C VAL A 95 -9.27 10.04 -19.09
N ARG A 96 -9.22 11.39 -19.10
CA ARG A 96 -10.21 12.21 -18.40
C ARG A 96 -11.59 11.81 -18.94
N LEU A 97 -12.36 11.07 -18.14
CA LEU A 97 -13.82 11.10 -18.28
C LEU A 97 -14.27 12.55 -18.15
N PRO A 98 -15.28 13.01 -18.92
CA PRO A 98 -15.77 14.38 -18.85
C PRO A 98 -16.06 14.75 -17.40
N GLU A 99 -15.53 15.88 -16.95
CA GLU A 99 -15.90 16.48 -15.65
C GLU A 99 -17.42 16.63 -15.62
N LEU A 100 -18.08 15.76 -14.84
CA LEU A 100 -19.42 16.02 -14.36
C LEU A 100 -19.37 17.30 -13.52
N PRO A 101 -20.34 18.21 -13.67
CA PRO A 101 -20.23 19.56 -13.16
C PRO A 101 -19.99 19.55 -11.65
N SER A 102 -18.90 20.21 -11.27
CA SER A 102 -18.65 20.70 -9.92
C SER A 102 -19.92 21.35 -9.37
N SER A 103 -20.62 20.61 -8.52
CA SER A 103 -21.62 21.18 -7.61
C SER A 103 -20.94 21.28 -6.26
N ALA A 104 -20.46 22.49 -6.00
CA ALA A 104 -19.99 22.92 -4.70
C ALA A 104 -21.11 22.76 -3.65
N GLU A 105 -20.67 22.55 -2.41
CA GLU A 105 -21.42 22.72 -1.16
C GLU A 105 -22.52 21.68 -0.86
N ALA A 106 -22.06 20.49 -0.45
CA ALA A 106 -22.73 19.76 0.62
C ALA A 106 -21.66 19.38 1.66
N THR A 107 -21.46 20.27 2.63
CA THR A 107 -20.89 19.94 3.93
C THR A 107 -21.83 18.95 4.61
N ASP A 108 -21.50 17.66 4.55
CA ASP A 108 -22.01 16.70 5.53
C ASP A 108 -21.03 15.54 5.70
N LYS A 109 -20.42 15.51 6.88
CA LYS A 109 -19.81 14.38 7.59
C LYS A 109 -19.52 13.13 6.73
N VAL A 110 -18.36 13.13 6.06
CA VAL A 110 -17.71 11.87 5.71
C VAL A 110 -17.11 11.35 7.02
N GLU A 111 -17.81 10.44 7.69
CA GLU A 111 -17.15 9.53 8.62
C GLU A 111 -15.99 8.89 7.86
N ASP A 112 -14.79 9.06 8.40
CA ASP A 112 -13.52 8.60 7.84
C ASP A 112 -13.54 7.05 7.88
N ASN A 113 -14.31 6.44 6.98
CA ASN A 113 -14.36 5.00 6.80
C ASN A 113 -12.99 4.57 6.28
N ASN A 114 -12.14 4.14 7.20
CA ASN A 114 -10.72 3.88 6.99
C ASN A 114 -10.44 2.67 6.08
N PHE A 115 -11.47 2.00 5.57
CA PHE A 115 -11.36 0.79 4.75
C PHE A 115 -11.76 1.06 3.29
N LEU A 116 -11.09 0.36 2.38
CA LEU A 116 -11.18 0.54 0.93
C LEU A 116 -12.06 -0.55 0.30
N VAL A 117 -12.97 -0.16 -0.58
CA VAL A 117 -13.72 -1.09 -1.42
C VAL A 117 -13.17 -1.04 -2.85
N SER A 118 -12.57 -2.13 -3.30
CA SER A 118 -11.99 -2.25 -4.64
C SER A 118 -12.84 -3.17 -5.51
N LEU A 119 -13.22 -2.70 -6.69
CA LEU A 119 -14.04 -3.45 -7.65
C LEU A 119 -13.18 -3.87 -8.84
N LEU A 120 -13.23 -5.13 -9.27
CA LEU A 120 -12.61 -5.53 -10.54
C LEU A 120 -13.12 -4.66 -11.69
N ASN A 121 -12.21 -4.25 -12.59
CA ASN A 121 -12.55 -3.46 -13.77
C ASN A 121 -13.47 -4.24 -14.74
N THR A 122 -14.76 -3.96 -14.63
CA THR A 122 -15.85 -4.55 -15.42
C THR A 122 -16.75 -3.41 -15.94
N PRO A 123 -17.54 -3.64 -17.02
CA PRO A 123 -18.43 -2.59 -17.54
C PRO A 123 -19.41 -2.04 -16.49
N SER A 124 -19.82 -2.87 -15.52
CA SER A 124 -20.73 -2.49 -14.43
C SER A 124 -20.01 -1.84 -13.24
N ALA A 125 -18.67 -1.89 -13.18
CA ALA A 125 -17.89 -1.40 -12.05
C ALA A 125 -18.09 0.10 -11.81
N ILE A 126 -18.23 0.90 -12.87
CA ILE A 126 -18.47 2.35 -12.75
C ILE A 126 -19.80 2.62 -12.04
N ALA A 127 -20.88 1.98 -12.48
CA ALA A 127 -22.21 2.15 -11.88
C ALA A 127 -22.23 1.65 -10.42
N LEU A 128 -21.60 0.50 -10.15
CA LEU A 128 -21.44 -0.02 -8.79
C LEU A 128 -20.63 0.91 -7.89
N SER A 129 -19.54 1.48 -8.41
CA SER A 129 -18.71 2.41 -7.66
C SER A 129 -19.48 3.66 -7.23
N GLN A 130 -20.36 4.17 -8.10
CA GLN A 130 -21.22 5.30 -7.77
C GLN A 130 -22.25 4.95 -6.69
N LYS A 131 -22.87 3.76 -6.76
CA LYS A 131 -23.81 3.28 -5.73
C LYS A 131 -23.14 3.14 -4.37
N LEU A 132 -21.92 2.59 -4.33
CA LEU A 132 -21.14 2.45 -3.10
C LEU A 132 -20.69 3.82 -2.56
N LYS A 133 -20.18 4.73 -3.41
CA LYS A 133 -19.83 6.09 -2.99
C LYS A 133 -21.02 6.85 -2.42
N ALA A 134 -22.20 6.71 -3.02
CA ALA A 134 -23.44 7.31 -2.52
C ALA A 134 -23.87 6.76 -1.15
N ARG A 135 -23.34 5.61 -0.73
CA ARG A 135 -23.52 5.03 0.60
C ARG A 135 -22.38 5.35 1.58
N GLY A 136 -21.42 6.19 1.18
CA GLY A 136 -20.31 6.64 2.04
C GLY A 136 -19.07 5.74 2.03
N TYR A 137 -18.97 4.78 1.10
CA TYR A 137 -17.78 3.95 0.97
C TYR A 137 -16.65 4.68 0.22
N ASN A 138 -15.41 4.45 0.64
CA ASN A 138 -14.23 4.78 -0.16
C ASN A 138 -14.02 3.70 -1.22
N VAL A 139 -14.18 4.03 -2.50
CA VAL A 139 -14.25 3.04 -3.59
C VAL A 139 -13.28 3.35 -4.71
N GLU A 140 -12.58 2.31 -5.17
CA GLU A 140 -11.76 2.32 -6.38
C GLU A 140 -12.17 1.19 -7.33
N VAL A 141 -11.86 1.39 -8.61
CA VAL A 141 -11.88 0.31 -9.61
C VAL A 141 -10.46 -0.19 -9.72
N TYR A 142 -10.26 -1.48 -9.44
CA TYR A 142 -8.97 -2.13 -9.50
C TYR A 142 -8.48 -2.21 -10.94
N GLU A 143 -7.33 -1.59 -11.17
CA GLU A 143 -6.55 -1.71 -12.39
C GLU A 143 -5.32 -2.56 -12.07
N ASP A 144 -5.08 -3.60 -12.88
CA ASP A 144 -3.86 -4.39 -12.82
C ASP A 144 -2.66 -3.45 -12.97
N PRO A 145 -1.67 -3.48 -12.06
CA PRO A 145 -0.48 -2.65 -12.13
C PRO A 145 0.45 -2.98 -13.32
N SER A 146 0.08 -3.93 -14.17
CA SER A 146 0.69 -4.18 -15.47
C SER A 146 0.89 -2.89 -16.28
N PRO A 147 2.05 -2.72 -16.96
CA PRO A 147 2.27 -1.60 -17.87
C PRO A 147 1.37 -1.64 -19.12
N PHE A 148 0.61 -2.72 -19.29
CA PHE A 148 -0.39 -2.88 -20.33
C PHE A 148 -1.76 -2.46 -19.79
N PRO A 149 -2.62 -1.82 -20.61
CA PRO A 149 -3.97 -1.46 -20.19
C PRO A 149 -4.64 -2.69 -19.61
N SER A 150 -5.18 -2.56 -18.39
CA SER A 150 -5.99 -3.62 -17.79
C SER A 150 -7.12 -3.94 -18.75
N GLU A 151 -7.12 -5.16 -19.30
CA GLU A 151 -8.23 -5.59 -20.13
C GLU A 151 -9.50 -5.49 -19.30
N VAL A 152 -10.48 -4.73 -19.78
CA VAL A 152 -11.80 -4.73 -19.17
C VAL A 152 -12.28 -6.17 -19.18
N HIS A 153 -12.55 -6.74 -17.99
CA HIS A 153 -12.99 -8.11 -17.88
C HIS A 153 -14.41 -8.21 -18.47
N THR A 154 -14.49 -8.67 -19.72
CA THR A 154 -15.75 -8.87 -20.45
C THR A 154 -16.49 -10.12 -19.98
N SER A 155 -15.76 -11.08 -19.39
CA SER A 155 -16.33 -12.28 -18.76
C SER A 155 -16.08 -12.24 -17.25
N LEU A 156 -17.16 -12.36 -16.47
CA LEU A 156 -17.12 -12.49 -15.02
C LEU A 156 -16.88 -13.96 -14.57
N SER A 157 -16.84 -14.89 -15.53
CA SER A 157 -16.58 -16.31 -15.25
C SER A 157 -15.16 -16.46 -14.73
N GLY A 158 -15.01 -17.05 -13.55
CA GLY A 158 -13.71 -17.20 -12.87
C GLY A 158 -13.33 -16.04 -11.93
N GLN A 159 -14.15 -15.00 -11.83
CA GLN A 159 -13.96 -13.83 -10.95
C GLN A 159 -15.10 -13.72 -9.93
N GLU A 160 -15.35 -14.79 -9.20
CA GLU A 160 -16.53 -14.92 -8.33
C GLU A 160 -16.18 -14.76 -6.84
N GLY A 161 -14.94 -14.39 -6.55
CA GLY A 161 -14.40 -14.22 -5.20
C GLY A 161 -14.59 -12.82 -4.63
N ILE A 162 -14.76 -12.78 -3.32
CA ILE A 162 -14.78 -11.60 -2.46
C ILE A 162 -13.64 -11.81 -1.46
N TRP A 163 -12.65 -10.93 -1.49
CA TRP A 163 -11.58 -10.90 -0.50
C TRP A 163 -11.93 -9.87 0.54
N LEU A 164 -11.94 -10.29 1.80
CA LEU A 164 -12.43 -9.50 2.90
C LEU A 164 -11.35 -9.27 3.95
N GLY A 165 -11.07 -8.01 4.22
CA GLY A 165 -10.24 -7.56 5.32
C GLY A 165 -10.76 -8.04 6.67
N SER A 166 -9.88 -8.55 7.53
CA SER A 166 -10.25 -9.05 8.85
C SER A 166 -10.57 -7.94 9.86
N ARG A 167 -10.18 -6.70 9.58
CA ARG A 167 -10.44 -5.51 10.42
C ARG A 167 -11.66 -4.70 9.97
N ILE A 168 -12.41 -5.22 9.00
CA ILE A 168 -13.62 -4.56 8.50
C ILE A 168 -14.81 -5.00 9.35
N PRO A 169 -15.58 -4.05 9.92
CA PRO A 169 -16.77 -4.38 10.69
C PRO A 169 -17.79 -5.19 9.88
N ALA A 170 -18.43 -6.17 10.51
CA ALA A 170 -19.39 -7.06 9.87
C ALA A 170 -20.53 -6.29 9.19
N ARG A 171 -21.05 -5.26 9.86
CA ARG A 171 -22.11 -4.39 9.33
C ARG A 171 -21.74 -3.80 7.97
N GLU A 172 -20.54 -3.22 7.87
CA GLU A 172 -20.07 -2.56 6.66
C GLU A 172 -19.76 -3.58 5.55
N ALA A 173 -19.12 -4.70 5.91
CA ALA A 173 -18.85 -5.78 4.97
C ALA A 173 -20.15 -6.37 4.38
N ILE A 174 -21.13 -6.68 5.23
CA ILE A 174 -22.42 -7.26 4.82
C ILE A 174 -23.19 -6.28 3.94
N ASN A 175 -23.27 -5.01 4.33
CA ASN A 175 -23.95 -3.97 3.55
C ASN A 175 -23.31 -3.78 2.16
N ALA A 176 -21.98 -3.75 2.09
CA ALA A 176 -21.26 -3.65 0.82
C ALA A 176 -21.50 -4.88 -0.06
N ILE A 177 -21.42 -6.09 0.50
CA ILE A 177 -21.66 -7.35 -0.22
C ILE A 177 -23.08 -7.38 -0.78
N GLN A 178 -24.09 -7.08 0.04
CA GLN A 178 -25.50 -7.07 -0.38
C GLN A 178 -25.77 -6.04 -1.46
N LEU A 179 -25.14 -4.86 -1.36
CA LEU A 179 -25.28 -3.82 -2.38
C LEU A 179 -24.71 -4.29 -3.72
N VAL A 180 -23.50 -4.84 -3.73
CA VAL A 180 -22.82 -5.30 -4.96
C VAL A 180 -23.55 -6.49 -5.59
N LEU A 181 -24.07 -7.42 -4.79
CA LEU A 181 -24.81 -8.60 -5.27
C LEU A 181 -26.06 -8.27 -6.09
N ASN A 182 -26.64 -7.08 -5.94
CA ASN A 182 -27.78 -6.65 -6.74
C ASN A 182 -27.43 -6.50 -8.23
N ASP A 183 -26.19 -6.09 -8.54
CA ASP A 183 -25.73 -5.92 -9.93
C ASP A 183 -24.72 -7.02 -10.35
N TRP A 184 -24.11 -7.72 -9.38
CA TRP A 184 -23.14 -8.79 -9.59
C TRP A 184 -23.51 -10.05 -8.79
N SER A 185 -24.53 -10.76 -9.27
CA SER A 185 -25.06 -11.98 -8.62
C SER A 185 -24.15 -13.20 -8.67
N GLY A 186 -23.10 -13.17 -9.50
CA GLY A 186 -22.11 -14.24 -9.65
C GLY A 186 -21.12 -14.38 -8.49
N LEU A 187 -21.02 -13.39 -7.61
CA LEU A 187 -20.13 -13.45 -6.44
C LEU A 187 -20.64 -14.48 -5.44
N LYS A 188 -19.78 -15.43 -5.07
CA LYS A 188 -20.18 -16.58 -4.24
C LYS A 188 -19.08 -17.14 -3.34
N TYR A 189 -17.85 -16.67 -3.42
CA TYR A 189 -16.78 -17.13 -2.54
C TYR A 189 -16.29 -15.98 -1.68
N ILE A 190 -16.19 -16.16 -0.37
CA ILE A 190 -15.65 -15.15 0.55
C ILE A 190 -14.40 -15.73 1.20
N HIS A 191 -13.29 -15.00 1.09
CA HIS A 191 -12.03 -15.31 1.75
C HIS A 191 -11.63 -14.20 2.71
N LEU A 192 -11.23 -14.56 3.93
CA LEU A 192 -10.74 -13.63 4.94
C LEU A 192 -9.23 -13.46 4.79
N SER A 193 -8.77 -12.22 4.73
CA SER A 193 -7.36 -11.85 4.60
C SER A 193 -6.43 -12.48 5.64
N MET A 194 -6.93 -12.77 6.85
CA MET A 194 -6.17 -13.39 7.94
C MET A 194 -6.09 -14.92 7.87
N ASP A 195 -6.92 -15.58 7.06
CA ASP A 195 -6.99 -17.04 6.96
C ASP A 195 -6.13 -17.58 5.79
N GLY A 196 -5.25 -16.74 5.25
CA GLY A 196 -4.32 -17.04 4.16
C GLY A 196 -2.86 -16.97 4.60
N GLY A 197 -2.00 -16.41 3.73
CA GLY A 197 -0.63 -16.05 4.10
C GLY A 197 -0.58 -14.80 4.98
N ASP A 198 0.58 -14.12 4.97
CA ASP A 198 0.76 -12.83 5.64
C ASP A 198 0.73 -11.71 4.57
N PRO A 199 -0.46 -11.19 4.20
CA PRO A 199 -0.56 -10.14 3.20
C PRO A 199 -0.06 -8.79 3.76
N PRO A 200 0.25 -7.81 2.91
CA PRO A 200 0.51 -6.45 3.35
C PRO A 200 -0.63 -5.92 4.24
N ASP A 201 -0.28 -5.14 5.26
CA ASP A 201 -1.20 -4.75 6.33
C ASP A 201 -2.49 -4.05 5.83
N TYR A 202 -2.40 -3.27 4.74
CA TYR A 202 -3.56 -2.59 4.15
C TYR A 202 -4.66 -3.54 3.65
N VAL A 203 -4.34 -4.81 3.36
CA VAL A 203 -5.29 -5.81 2.86
C VAL A 203 -6.33 -6.17 3.93
N HIS A 204 -5.96 -6.05 5.21
CA HIS A 204 -6.89 -6.29 6.31
C HIS A 204 -7.96 -5.20 6.46
N GLU A 205 -7.79 -4.08 5.76
CA GLU A 205 -8.71 -2.93 5.69
C GLU A 205 -9.29 -2.76 4.27
N GLN A 206 -9.30 -3.83 3.46
CA GLN A 206 -9.84 -3.79 2.10
C GLN A 206 -10.94 -4.85 1.86
N ILE A 207 -12.00 -4.47 1.14
CA ILE A 207 -12.91 -5.42 0.49
C ILE A 207 -12.60 -5.39 -1.01
N PHE A 208 -12.24 -6.53 -1.58
CA PHE A 208 -12.02 -6.65 -3.02
C PHE A 208 -13.06 -7.59 -3.65
N PHE A 209 -13.81 -7.07 -4.61
CA PHE A 209 -14.85 -7.79 -5.34
C PHE A 209 -14.33 -8.19 -6.73
N GLY A 210 -14.44 -9.48 -7.06
CA GLY A 210 -13.98 -10.03 -8.33
C GLY A 210 -12.62 -10.73 -8.24
N GLY A 211 -12.35 -11.39 -7.11
CA GLY A 211 -11.18 -12.23 -6.94
C GLY A 211 -11.23 -13.52 -7.76
N SER A 212 -10.05 -13.98 -8.19
CA SER A 212 -9.92 -15.18 -9.00
C SER A 212 -10.34 -16.44 -8.25
N ASN A 213 -11.08 -17.31 -8.95
CA ASN A 213 -11.47 -18.63 -8.45
C ASN A 213 -10.29 -19.57 -8.20
N LYS A 214 -9.08 -19.29 -8.71
CA LYS A 214 -7.89 -20.11 -8.40
C LYS A 214 -7.58 -20.16 -6.90
N VAL A 215 -7.95 -19.11 -6.17
CA VAL A 215 -7.73 -19.04 -4.72
C VAL A 215 -8.79 -19.84 -3.95
N VAL A 216 -9.96 -20.05 -4.54
CA VAL A 216 -11.03 -20.93 -4.03
C VAL A 216 -10.55 -22.38 -3.99
N GLU A 217 -9.89 -22.84 -5.05
CA GLU A 217 -9.32 -24.20 -5.12
C GLU A 217 -8.24 -24.43 -4.05
N ARG A 218 -7.44 -23.39 -3.76
CA ARG A 218 -6.36 -23.47 -2.77
C ARG A 218 -6.87 -23.62 -1.33
N TYR A 219 -7.97 -22.94 -0.98
CA TYR A 219 -8.50 -22.90 0.39
C TYR A 219 -9.79 -23.72 0.57
N GLY A 220 -10.20 -24.50 -0.44
CA GLY A 220 -11.37 -25.37 -0.36
C GLY A 220 -12.69 -24.63 -0.09
N LEU A 221 -12.83 -23.39 -0.59
CA LEU A 221 -13.99 -22.56 -0.27
C LEU A 221 -15.26 -23.10 -0.96
N LYS A 222 -16.31 -23.32 -0.16
CA LYS A 222 -17.65 -23.69 -0.63
C LYS A 222 -18.41 -22.43 -1.08
N PRO A 223 -19.21 -22.52 -2.15
CA PRO A 223 -19.97 -21.38 -2.62
C PRO A 223 -21.08 -21.01 -1.63
N TRP A 224 -21.26 -19.71 -1.45
CA TRP A 224 -22.46 -19.11 -0.89
C TRP A 224 -23.54 -19.02 -1.96
N THR A 225 -24.80 -19.23 -1.59
CA THR A 225 -25.91 -18.88 -2.49
C THR A 225 -26.23 -17.39 -2.38
N PRO A 226 -26.72 -16.73 -3.45
CA PRO A 226 -27.15 -15.34 -3.36
C PRO A 226 -28.20 -15.10 -2.26
N LYS A 227 -29.07 -16.09 -2.01
CA LYS A 227 -30.06 -16.04 -0.94
C LYS A 227 -29.42 -16.05 0.45
N GLU A 228 -28.39 -16.87 0.65
CA GLU A 228 -27.65 -16.90 1.91
C GLU A 228 -26.95 -15.56 2.18
N LEU A 229 -26.30 -14.97 1.16
CA LEU A 229 -25.61 -13.68 1.31
C LEU A 229 -26.58 -12.51 1.56
N MET A 230 -27.71 -12.49 0.86
CA MET A 230 -28.77 -11.50 1.09
C MET A 230 -29.47 -11.67 2.43
N ALA A 231 -29.40 -12.86 3.04
CA ALA A 231 -29.99 -13.14 4.36
C ALA A 231 -29.02 -12.87 5.53
N LEU A 232 -27.77 -12.47 5.27
CA LEU A 232 -26.84 -12.07 6.33
C LEU A 232 -27.39 -10.86 7.09
N ASN A 233 -27.35 -10.92 8.42
CA ASN A 233 -27.82 -9.86 9.29
C ASN A 233 -26.69 -8.84 9.53
N PRO A 234 -26.82 -7.57 9.10
CA PRO A 234 -25.78 -6.54 9.31
C PRO A 234 -25.50 -6.24 10.79
N GLU A 235 -26.42 -6.57 11.70
CA GLU A 235 -26.28 -6.30 13.13
C GLU A 235 -25.62 -7.47 13.91
N MET A 236 -25.10 -8.50 13.21
CA MET A 236 -24.36 -9.58 13.86
C MET A 236 -22.96 -9.13 14.27
N SER A 237 -22.41 -9.78 15.30
CA SER A 237 -21.03 -9.51 15.75
C SER A 237 -19.98 -9.87 14.70
N ASP A 238 -18.83 -9.19 14.77
CA ASP A 238 -17.69 -9.46 13.89
C ASP A 238 -17.21 -10.91 14.03
N GLU A 239 -17.16 -11.46 15.25
CA GLU A 239 -16.75 -12.85 15.46
C GLU A 239 -17.75 -13.85 14.85
N GLU A 240 -19.05 -13.58 14.98
CA GLU A 240 -20.08 -14.43 14.38
C GLU A 240 -20.02 -14.41 12.86
N PHE A 241 -19.83 -13.23 12.27
CA PHE A 241 -19.72 -13.08 10.82
C PHE A 241 -18.50 -13.83 10.28
N GLN A 242 -17.34 -13.65 10.90
CA GLN A 242 -16.12 -14.37 10.52
C GLN A 242 -16.27 -15.88 10.72
N ARG A 243 -16.92 -16.33 11.80
CA ARG A 243 -17.21 -17.77 12.01
C ARG A 243 -18.06 -18.34 10.89
N LYS A 244 -19.13 -17.65 10.48
CA LYS A 244 -19.99 -18.05 9.35
C LYS A 244 -19.22 -18.11 8.03
N ILE A 245 -18.27 -17.21 7.80
CA ILE A 245 -17.37 -17.29 6.64
C ILE A 245 -16.52 -18.56 6.70
N ARG A 246 -15.92 -18.85 7.86
CA ARG A 246 -15.08 -20.04 8.06
C ARG A 246 -15.84 -21.36 7.97
N GLU A 247 -17.14 -21.39 8.26
CA GLU A 247 -17.99 -22.58 8.03
C GLU A 247 -18.06 -23.00 6.55
N LYS A 248 -17.75 -22.08 5.63
CA LYS A 248 -17.67 -22.36 4.19
C LYS A 248 -16.27 -22.79 3.74
N TYR A 249 -15.31 -22.92 4.65
CA TYR A 249 -14.00 -23.48 4.33
C TYR A 249 -14.14 -25.02 4.41
N SER A 250 -13.32 -25.76 3.65
CA SER A 250 -13.31 -27.24 3.68
C SER A 250 -12.05 -27.76 4.35
#